data_AF-A0A3M6TQY2-F1
#
_entry.id   AF-A0A3M6TQY2-F1
#
_cell.length_a   1.000
_cell.length_b   1.000
_cell.length_c   1.000
_cell.angle_alpha   90.00
_cell.angle_beta   90.00
_cell.angle_gamma   90.00
#
_symmetry.space_group_name_H-M   'P 1'
#
loop_
_entity.id
_entity.type
_entity.pdbx_description
1 polymer ?
#
loop_
_entity_poly.entity_id
_entity_poly.type
_entity_poly.pdbx_seq_one_letter_code
_entity_poly.pdbx_strand_id
1 'polypeptide(L)'
;MSNPCNNEVLNINGQPITLDDILEDTSLYFNPAFLQSSDPVFSSFDLSYTEDTKSNVTILDLKDVYEKGQMRRNANSEQRLLDAEVHLMATSQKPIQDVRAYVERCPEAARILQDTNGRVSLDLVYSKRDLFVANFAVNLDSVYSNNGIKVYELSRVKGEERNIFRVVVVLHFADGTTKEFISKNFQVQSKKVTKQEPDEDSVSVDNGYCGTPSPETNRKKRKLLELDTSPNGSWSSGMNSENISAAEIITNRLDAQSAIINELRVKKPIVTQRGDIAYHFKLNKAELDLPLEEGDIVGFFEGPDGKTHIEKLTQINAFKAKMAGVISRSAYLEAKTPADGEEKGLDDLVCVIGMVNVKVLGPVKNGERIFASLEHSGVAIPQSRLNGRVASDAFLLGQTLERRDAKEHEVKLVQSFVSVLLSITSSHMAEVKSDDLRKHVREDVKIEVNKIKKKCISGVGRWLFAGFILAVLLGILLYQLFVPGSALRYYRCRQGSIEDSELWFTFTTTDFQIPRVHCIEFDFDKLKKKLGLDIGRINYTDAHYYLNLDRCAYGGIRHVRSHLDNKEMVRGAEVVAVDHNCTTVYYHSERWVPYESGRDIVCSAHPK
;
A
#
# COMPACT_ATOMS: atom_id res chain seq x y z
N MET A 1 40.88 -24.01 35.66
CA MET A 1 40.64 -23.86 37.12
C MET A 1 40.89 -22.41 37.50
N SER A 2 39.83 -21.68 37.88
CA SER A 2 39.75 -20.74 39.02
C SER A 2 38.60 -19.74 38.79
N ASN A 3 37.65 -19.76 39.72
CA ASN A 3 36.38 -19.04 39.81
C ASN A 3 36.57 -17.56 40.27
N PRO A 4 35.48 -16.75 40.34
CA PRO A 4 35.45 -15.30 40.16
C PRO A 4 35.54 -14.49 41.47
N CYS A 5 35.76 -13.18 41.34
CA CYS A 5 35.76 -12.22 42.45
C CYS A 5 34.35 -11.73 42.80
N ASN A 6 34.07 -11.69 44.11
CA ASN A 6 32.91 -11.10 44.77
C ASN A 6 33.02 -9.57 44.84
N ASN A 7 31.88 -8.86 44.73
CA ASN A 7 31.75 -7.44 45.09
C ASN A 7 30.89 -7.32 46.36
N GLU A 8 31.45 -6.76 47.43
CA GLU A 8 30.74 -6.39 48.67
C GLU A 8 30.29 -4.91 48.62
N VAL A 9 29.14 -4.59 49.21
CA VAL A 9 28.56 -3.24 49.27
C VAL A 9 28.91 -2.57 50.61
N LEU A 10 29.54 -1.39 50.54
CA LEU A 10 29.96 -0.59 51.70
C LEU A 10 28.99 0.58 51.96
N ASN A 11 28.84 1.02 53.21
CA ASN A 11 28.08 2.23 53.57
C ASN A 11 28.85 3.54 53.28
N ILE A 12 28.20 4.69 53.51
CA ILE A 12 28.73 6.05 53.31
C ILE A 12 29.97 6.40 54.16
N ASN A 13 30.32 5.59 55.16
CA ASN A 13 31.55 5.69 55.95
C ASN A 13 32.61 4.62 55.56
N GLY A 14 32.37 3.85 54.50
CA GLY A 14 33.32 2.87 53.95
C GLY A 14 33.39 1.53 54.69
N GLN A 15 32.37 1.15 55.46
CA GLN A 15 32.30 -0.15 56.14
C GLN A 15 31.31 -1.13 55.46
N PRO A 16 31.58 -2.45 55.43
CA PRO A 16 30.69 -3.44 54.84
C PRO A 16 29.39 -3.57 55.64
N ILE A 17 28.26 -3.59 54.94
CA ILE A 17 26.91 -3.67 55.53
C ILE A 17 26.50 -5.14 55.64
N THR A 18 26.12 -5.58 56.84
CA THR A 18 25.49 -6.89 57.08
C THR A 18 23.95 -6.79 57.04
N LEU A 19 23.29 -7.86 56.58
CA LEU A 19 21.84 -7.90 56.34
C LEU A 19 21.00 -7.73 57.63
N ASP A 20 21.59 -7.99 58.79
CA ASP A 20 20.94 -7.86 60.10
C ASP A 20 20.85 -6.39 60.58
N ASP A 21 21.71 -5.49 60.09
CA ASP A 21 21.69 -4.06 60.45
C ASP A 21 20.60 -3.27 59.72
N ILE A 22 19.97 -3.86 58.69
CA ILE A 22 18.90 -3.23 57.90
C ILE A 22 17.51 -3.46 58.54
N LEU A 23 17.39 -4.42 59.47
CA LEU A 23 16.11 -4.89 59.99
C LEU A 23 15.69 -4.33 61.36
N GLU A 24 16.51 -3.51 62.04
CA GLU A 24 16.17 -2.92 63.34
C GLU A 24 15.55 -1.50 63.29
N ASP A 25 15.59 -0.79 62.16
CA ASP A 25 15.23 0.64 62.14
C ASP A 25 13.77 0.96 61.77
N THR A 26 12.90 -0.06 61.68
CA THR A 26 11.48 0.10 61.31
C THR A 26 10.49 -0.12 62.47
N SER A 27 10.95 -0.27 63.71
CA SER A 27 10.09 -0.60 64.86
C SER A 27 9.78 0.56 65.81
N LEU A 28 9.58 1.78 65.31
CA LEU A 28 9.04 2.88 66.13
C LEU A 28 7.93 3.62 65.39
N TYR A 29 6.78 3.73 66.07
CA TYR A 29 5.50 4.36 65.69
C TYR A 29 4.42 3.47 65.07
N PHE A 30 3.90 2.53 65.87
CA PHE A 30 2.45 2.34 65.95
C PHE A 30 2.04 2.23 67.43
N ASN A 31 1.05 3.03 67.85
CA ASN A 31 0.16 2.62 68.93
C ASN A 31 -1.30 2.93 68.54
N PRO A 32 -2.25 2.01 68.82
CA PRO A 32 -3.53 1.89 68.16
C PRO A 32 -4.71 2.28 69.08
N ALA A 33 -5.85 2.57 68.45
CA ALA A 33 -7.19 2.49 69.04
C ALA A 33 -8.12 2.42 67.81
N PHE A 34 -8.96 1.42 67.56
CA PHE A 34 -9.84 0.65 68.43
C PHE A 34 -10.16 -0.68 67.71
N LEU A 35 -10.13 -1.77 68.47
CA LEU A 35 -10.59 -3.11 68.08
C LEU A 35 -12.12 -3.24 68.21
N GLN A 36 -12.71 -4.10 67.38
CA GLN A 36 -13.81 -5.07 67.61
C GLN A 36 -14.57 -5.26 66.27
N SER A 37 -14.82 -6.46 65.73
CA SER A 37 -15.31 -7.69 66.36
C SER A 37 -15.20 -8.91 65.41
N SER A 38 -14.67 -10.03 65.94
CA SER A 38 -15.02 -11.46 65.73
C SER A 38 -15.20 -12.08 64.31
N ASP A 39 -14.17 -12.81 63.83
CA ASP A 39 -14.08 -14.28 63.56
C ASP A 39 -15.30 -15.08 62.96
N PRO A 40 -15.09 -16.27 62.33
CA PRO A 40 -14.42 -16.53 61.04
C PRO A 40 -15.18 -17.60 60.19
N VAL A 41 -15.04 -17.63 58.86
CA VAL A 41 -15.28 -18.87 58.08
C VAL A 41 -14.29 -18.94 56.93
N PHE A 42 -13.48 -20.00 56.92
CA PHE A 42 -12.57 -20.35 55.83
C PHE A 42 -13.34 -20.60 54.52
N SER A 43 -12.87 -20.00 53.42
CA SER A 43 -12.77 -20.71 52.15
C SER A 43 -11.50 -20.26 51.42
N SER A 44 -10.57 -21.18 51.30
CA SER A 44 -9.47 -21.14 50.36
C SER A 44 -9.98 -20.93 48.94
N PHE A 45 -9.47 -19.91 48.26
CA PHE A 45 -9.19 -19.75 46.83
C PHE A 45 -9.25 -18.26 46.54
N ASP A 46 -8.11 -17.64 46.23
CA ASP A 46 -8.16 -16.55 45.26
C ASP A 46 -6.85 -16.46 44.46
N LEU A 47 -7.01 -16.79 43.18
CA LEU A 47 -6.15 -16.33 42.10
C LEU A 47 -6.15 -14.80 42.18
N SER A 48 -5.01 -14.16 42.42
CA SER A 48 -4.93 -12.71 42.33
C SER A 48 -5.11 -12.28 40.87
N TYR A 49 -6.36 -11.93 40.53
CA TYR A 49 -6.73 -11.13 39.38
C TYR A 49 -6.03 -9.77 39.53
N THR A 50 -5.01 -9.49 38.72
CA THR A 50 -4.38 -8.17 38.71
C THR A 50 -5.34 -7.17 38.09
N GLU A 51 -5.79 -6.19 38.87
CA GLU A 51 -6.56 -5.04 38.39
C GLU A 51 -5.86 -4.36 37.20
N ASP A 52 -6.63 -4.17 36.14
CA ASP A 52 -6.18 -3.71 34.84
C ASP A 52 -5.80 -2.22 34.91
N THR A 53 -4.50 -1.93 35.02
CA THR A 53 -4.00 -0.56 35.13
C THR A 53 -4.19 0.18 33.79
N LYS A 54 -4.91 1.31 33.77
CA LYS A 54 -5.05 2.16 32.56
C LYS A 54 -3.74 2.89 32.26
N SER A 55 -2.91 2.28 31.42
CA SER A 55 -1.75 2.91 30.77
C SER A 55 -1.81 2.65 29.26
N ASN A 56 -1.28 3.58 28.47
CA ASN A 56 -1.31 3.55 27.02
C ASN A 56 0.01 4.09 26.45
N VAL A 57 0.42 3.59 25.29
CA VAL A 57 1.53 4.11 24.48
C VAL A 57 1.01 4.41 23.09
N THR A 58 1.03 5.68 22.69
CA THR A 58 0.66 6.12 21.35
C THR A 58 1.91 6.39 20.53
N ILE A 59 2.02 5.72 19.38
CA ILE A 59 3.11 5.89 18.43
C ILE A 59 2.65 6.88 17.36
N LEU A 60 3.35 8.00 17.21
CA LEU A 60 2.85 9.16 16.47
C LEU A 60 3.10 9.07 14.96
N ASP A 61 4.27 8.55 14.55
CA ASP A 61 4.77 8.67 13.17
C ASP A 61 5.45 7.38 12.65
N LEU A 62 5.04 6.21 13.15
CA LEU A 62 5.51 4.93 12.62
C LEU A 62 4.99 4.71 11.18
N LYS A 63 5.90 4.69 10.22
CA LYS A 63 5.64 4.40 8.80
C LYS A 63 5.28 2.93 8.61
N ASP A 64 4.48 2.64 7.59
CA ASP A 64 4.14 1.25 7.20
C ASP A 64 5.30 0.57 6.45
N VAL A 65 6.16 1.37 5.80
CA VAL A 65 7.32 0.88 5.04
C VAL A 65 8.53 1.75 5.33
N TYR A 66 9.66 1.11 5.61
CA TYR A 66 10.99 1.73 5.71
C TYR A 66 11.91 1.21 4.62
N GLU A 67 12.75 2.08 4.08
CA GLU A 67 13.69 1.74 3.03
C GLU A 67 15.10 1.54 3.58
N LYS A 68 15.82 0.56 3.04
CA LYS A 68 17.25 0.39 3.26
C LYS A 68 18.05 1.06 2.16
N GLY A 69 18.95 1.94 2.57
CA GLY A 69 19.95 2.57 1.72
C GLY A 69 21.36 2.09 2.05
N GLN A 70 22.28 2.31 1.11
CA GLN A 70 23.70 2.11 1.36
C GLN A 70 24.27 3.34 2.07
N MET A 71 24.88 3.15 3.23
CA MET A 71 25.53 4.21 4.01
C MET A 71 26.98 3.78 4.30
N ARG A 72 27.94 4.69 4.11
CA ARG A 72 29.34 4.44 4.47
C ARG A 72 29.58 4.90 5.90
N ARG A 73 30.02 3.98 6.77
CA ARG A 73 30.46 4.27 8.14
C ARG A 73 31.76 3.50 8.38
N ASN A 74 32.77 4.15 8.94
CA ASN A 74 34.06 3.53 9.29
C ASN A 74 34.69 2.73 8.13
N ALA A 75 34.75 3.33 6.93
CA ALA A 75 35.24 2.72 5.69
C ALA A 75 34.48 1.47 5.18
N ASN A 76 33.46 1.00 5.91
CA ASN A 76 32.61 -0.09 5.50
C ASN A 76 31.29 0.43 4.92
N SER A 77 30.80 -0.26 3.90
CA SER A 77 29.52 0.02 3.27
C SER A 77 28.43 -0.85 3.90
N GLU A 78 27.52 -0.24 4.67
CA GLU A 78 26.44 -0.92 5.36
C GLU A 78 25.08 -0.59 4.73
N GLN A 79 24.18 -1.58 4.67
CA GLN A 79 22.78 -1.35 4.29
C GLN A 79 21.94 -1.04 5.53
N ARG A 80 21.60 0.23 5.73
CA ARG A 80 20.96 0.79 6.93
C ARG A 80 19.56 1.33 6.63
N LEU A 81 18.72 1.43 7.65
CA LEU A 81 17.38 2.03 7.50
C LEU A 81 17.52 3.54 7.28
N LEU A 82 16.76 4.07 6.33
CA LEU A 82 16.64 5.50 6.07
C LEU A 82 15.44 6.07 6.83
N ASP A 83 15.58 7.30 7.34
CA ASP A 83 14.55 8.05 8.06
C ASP A 83 13.87 7.22 9.17
N ALA A 84 14.71 6.66 10.04
CA ALA A 84 14.40 5.62 11.02
C ALA A 84 13.96 6.14 12.40
N GLU A 85 13.83 7.46 12.59
CA GLU A 85 13.38 8.07 13.84
C GLU A 85 11.86 7.97 13.98
N VAL A 86 11.39 7.53 15.15
CA VAL A 86 9.97 7.34 15.49
C VAL A 86 9.68 7.98 16.84
N HIS A 87 8.63 8.80 16.92
CA HIS A 87 8.17 9.51 18.10
C HIS A 87 7.01 8.78 18.79
N LEU A 88 7.09 8.69 20.11
CA LEU A 88 6.15 7.98 20.97
C LEU A 88 5.76 8.84 22.18
N MET A 89 4.54 8.62 22.65
CA MET A 89 4.02 9.20 23.89
C MET A 89 3.41 8.09 24.75
N ALA A 90 3.92 7.93 25.97
CA ALA A 90 3.36 7.05 26.98
C ALA A 90 2.56 7.85 28.00
N THR A 91 1.36 7.38 28.35
CA THR A 91 0.51 7.94 29.40
C THR A 91 0.11 6.85 30.38
N SER A 92 0.11 7.16 31.67
CA SER A 92 -0.18 6.18 32.72
C SER A 92 -0.85 6.84 33.93
N GLN A 93 -1.71 6.09 34.61
CA GLN A 93 -2.22 6.47 35.94
C GLN A 93 -1.19 6.22 37.06
N LYS A 94 -0.23 5.32 36.84
CA LYS A 94 0.88 5.06 37.77
C LYS A 94 2.14 5.82 37.35
N PRO A 95 2.95 6.33 38.30
CA PRO A 95 4.21 6.99 37.98
C PRO A 95 5.14 6.10 37.14
N ILE A 96 5.57 6.60 35.98
CA ILE A 96 6.46 5.91 35.05
C ILE A 96 7.89 6.10 35.56
N GLN A 97 8.53 5.01 35.98
CA GLN A 97 9.91 5.00 36.43
C GLN A 97 10.89 4.92 35.25
N ASP A 98 10.65 4.02 34.29
CA ASP A 98 11.54 3.80 33.14
C ASP A 98 10.75 3.36 31.89
N VAL A 99 11.30 3.61 30.70
CA VAL A 99 10.72 3.17 29.42
C VAL A 99 11.79 2.51 28.59
N ARG A 100 11.50 1.28 28.14
CA ARG A 100 12.39 0.53 27.23
C ARG A 100 11.68 0.26 25.92
N ALA A 101 12.40 0.41 24.82
CA ALA A 101 11.90 0.11 23.49
C ALA A 101 12.77 -0.93 22.83
N TYR A 102 12.12 -1.85 22.11
CA TYR A 102 12.75 -2.94 21.39
C TYR A 102 12.18 -3.00 19.98
N VAL A 103 12.97 -3.52 19.05
CA VAL A 103 12.49 -3.99 17.76
C VAL A 103 12.64 -5.50 17.68
N GLU A 104 11.66 -6.16 17.09
CA GLU A 104 11.74 -7.57 16.74
C GLU A 104 11.08 -7.80 15.38
N ARG A 105 11.55 -8.84 14.67
CA ARG A 105 10.83 -9.32 13.49
C ARG A 105 9.51 -9.93 13.95
N CYS A 106 8.44 -9.74 13.18
CA CYS A 106 7.13 -10.33 13.47
C CYS A 106 7.30 -11.85 13.72
N PRO A 107 6.73 -12.43 14.80
CA PRO A 107 6.97 -13.82 15.18
C PRO A 107 6.74 -14.84 14.06
N GLU A 108 5.77 -14.60 13.20
CA GLU A 108 5.49 -15.43 12.02
C GLU A 108 6.64 -15.39 11.00
N ALA A 109 7.11 -14.18 10.66
CA ALA A 109 8.22 -13.97 9.74
C ALA A 109 9.56 -14.46 10.34
N ALA A 110 9.77 -14.27 11.64
CA ALA A 110 10.93 -14.77 12.38
C ALA A 110 11.00 -16.31 12.34
N ARG A 111 9.86 -16.99 12.55
CA ARG A 111 9.77 -18.46 12.48
C ARG A 111 10.11 -18.99 11.09
N ILE A 112 9.62 -18.32 10.04
CA ILE A 112 9.88 -18.72 8.64
C ILE A 112 11.37 -18.56 8.28
N LEU A 113 12.01 -17.50 8.76
CA LEU A 113 13.41 -17.19 8.45
C LEU A 113 14.41 -17.79 9.44
N GLN A 114 13.94 -18.46 10.49
CA GLN A 114 14.78 -18.90 11.63
C GLN A 114 15.60 -17.73 12.20
N ASP A 115 14.99 -16.55 12.29
CA ASP A 115 15.62 -15.35 12.82
C ASP A 115 15.84 -15.51 14.34
N THR A 116 17.11 -15.41 14.76
CA THR A 116 17.54 -15.57 16.16
C THR A 116 17.87 -14.24 16.84
N ASN A 117 17.64 -13.09 16.19
CA ASN A 117 17.86 -11.77 16.79
C ASN A 117 16.99 -11.52 18.04
N GLY A 118 15.78 -12.07 18.07
CA GLY A 118 14.81 -11.83 19.15
C GLY A 118 14.46 -10.35 19.32
N ARG A 119 14.27 -9.93 20.58
CA ARG A 119 14.08 -8.53 20.96
C ARG A 119 15.41 -7.80 21.00
N VAL A 120 15.57 -6.82 20.12
CA VAL A 120 16.76 -5.96 20.05
C VAL A 120 16.44 -4.62 20.70
N SER A 121 17.21 -4.23 21.72
CA SER A 121 17.04 -2.94 22.41
C SER A 121 17.34 -1.78 21.47
N LEU A 122 16.49 -0.76 21.48
CA LEU A 122 16.68 0.48 20.74
C LEU A 122 17.13 1.60 21.69
N ASP A 123 17.91 2.54 21.15
CA ASP A 123 18.25 3.76 21.88
C ASP A 123 17.04 4.70 21.95
N LEU A 124 16.76 5.21 23.16
CA LEU A 124 15.67 6.15 23.44
C LEU A 124 16.19 7.55 23.73
N VAL A 125 15.52 8.56 23.19
CA VAL A 125 15.80 9.99 23.47
C VAL A 125 14.53 10.63 24.02
N TYR A 126 14.56 11.05 25.29
CA TYR A 126 13.41 11.73 25.91
C TYR A 126 13.31 13.18 25.43
N SER A 127 12.14 13.57 24.93
CA SER A 127 11.81 14.98 24.65
C SER A 127 11.09 15.64 25.82
N LYS A 128 10.31 14.86 26.60
CA LYS A 128 9.69 15.30 27.85
C LYS A 128 9.47 14.12 28.80
N ARG A 129 9.79 14.29 30.08
CA ARG A 129 9.59 13.27 31.12
C ARG A 129 8.85 13.86 32.31
N ASP A 130 7.57 13.55 32.43
CA ASP A 130 6.73 13.84 33.59
C ASP A 130 6.41 12.53 34.33
N LEU A 131 5.90 12.61 35.56
CA LEU A 131 5.56 11.44 36.37
C LEU A 131 4.56 10.49 35.68
N PHE A 132 3.57 11.03 34.96
CA PHE A 132 2.47 10.26 34.36
C PHE A 132 2.50 10.25 32.82
N VAL A 133 3.41 11.03 32.21
CA VAL A 133 3.52 11.20 30.76
C VAL A 133 4.98 11.22 30.34
N ALA A 134 5.35 10.41 29.36
CA ALA A 134 6.68 10.41 28.79
C ALA A 134 6.62 10.53 27.26
N ASN A 135 7.23 11.58 26.72
CA ASN A 135 7.43 11.77 25.29
C ASN A 135 8.89 11.43 24.95
N PHE A 136 9.08 10.54 23.99
CA PHE A 136 10.40 10.05 23.61
C PHE A 136 10.44 9.64 22.14
N ALA A 137 11.63 9.70 21.55
CA ALA A 137 11.90 9.21 20.22
C ALA A 137 12.79 7.96 20.30
N VAL A 138 12.61 7.04 19.37
CA VAL A 138 13.44 5.85 19.19
C VAL A 138 13.98 5.84 17.77
N ASN A 139 15.26 5.54 17.61
CA ASN A 139 15.86 5.38 16.30
C ASN A 139 15.92 3.90 15.93
N LEU A 140 15.16 3.47 14.94
CA LEU A 140 15.15 2.10 14.46
C LEU A 140 16.51 1.67 13.87
N ASP A 141 17.35 2.59 13.38
CA ASP A 141 18.72 2.29 12.90
C ASP A 141 19.80 2.37 14.00
N SER A 142 19.41 2.56 15.27
CA SER A 142 20.37 2.62 16.40
C SER A 142 21.25 1.37 16.46
N VAL A 143 20.68 0.20 16.19
CA VAL A 143 21.38 -1.09 16.20
C VAL A 143 21.43 -1.70 14.80
N TYR A 144 22.64 -1.82 14.25
CA TYR A 144 22.87 -2.45 12.95
C TYR A 144 22.88 -3.98 13.02
N SER A 145 23.54 -4.53 14.04
CA SER A 145 23.67 -5.97 14.26
C SER A 145 23.62 -6.29 15.75
N ASN A 146 22.91 -7.36 16.11
CA ASN A 146 22.87 -7.91 17.45
C ASN A 146 23.56 -9.29 17.43
N ASN A 147 24.57 -9.51 18.28
CA ASN A 147 25.36 -10.75 18.33
C ASN A 147 25.89 -11.22 16.96
N GLY A 148 26.29 -10.29 16.10
CA GLY A 148 26.81 -10.56 14.75
C GLY A 148 25.75 -10.80 13.67
N ILE A 149 24.46 -10.84 14.03
CA ILE A 149 23.34 -11.00 13.11
C ILE A 149 22.77 -9.62 12.78
N LYS A 150 22.50 -9.33 11.51
CA LYS A 150 21.95 -8.04 11.09
C LYS A 150 20.47 -7.96 11.48
N VAL A 151 20.09 -6.91 12.20
CA VAL A 151 18.73 -6.75 12.76
C VAL A 151 17.69 -6.73 11.62
N TYR A 152 17.94 -5.93 10.59
CA TYR A 152 17.05 -5.79 9.42
C TYR A 152 17.56 -6.55 8.19
N GLU A 153 17.98 -7.80 8.36
CA GLU A 153 18.32 -8.65 7.22
C GLU A 153 17.08 -8.90 6.34
N LEU A 154 17.21 -8.66 5.02
CA LEU A 154 16.09 -8.78 4.10
C LEU A 154 16.05 -10.16 3.45
N SER A 155 14.91 -10.84 3.54
CA SER A 155 14.58 -11.98 2.70
C SER A 155 14.42 -11.53 1.25
N ARG A 156 15.16 -12.18 0.35
CA ARG A 156 15.05 -11.98 -1.11
C ARG A 156 13.80 -12.64 -1.69
N VAL A 157 13.26 -13.65 -1.00
CA VAL A 157 12.08 -14.41 -1.42
C VAL A 157 10.89 -13.94 -0.60
N LYS A 158 9.80 -13.56 -1.27
CA LYS A 158 8.56 -13.08 -0.63
C LYS A 158 8.82 -12.00 0.45
N GLY A 159 9.60 -10.97 0.09
CA GLY A 159 9.98 -9.91 1.03
C GLY A 159 8.80 -9.17 1.66
N GLU A 160 7.67 -9.09 0.96
CA GLU A 160 6.42 -8.50 1.44
C GLU A 160 5.81 -9.24 2.64
N GLU A 161 5.99 -10.56 2.72
CA GLU A 161 5.50 -11.37 3.84
C GLU A 161 6.56 -11.57 4.93
N ARG A 162 7.85 -11.48 4.58
CA ARG A 162 8.96 -11.94 5.43
C ARG A 162 9.81 -10.82 6.03
N ASN A 163 9.75 -9.60 5.50
CA ASN A 163 10.50 -8.44 6.00
C ASN A 163 9.62 -7.55 6.87
N ILE A 164 8.82 -8.16 7.75
CA ILE A 164 7.85 -7.49 8.62
C ILE A 164 8.40 -7.44 10.05
N PHE A 165 8.42 -6.25 10.64
CA PHE A 165 8.95 -5.95 11.97
C PHE A 165 7.93 -5.18 12.80
N ARG A 166 8.15 -5.14 14.12
CA ARG A 166 7.33 -4.39 15.07
C ARG A 166 8.18 -3.82 16.20
N VAL A 167 7.70 -2.73 16.78
CA VAL A 167 8.29 -2.08 17.97
C VAL A 167 7.54 -2.58 19.19
N VAL A 168 8.28 -2.94 20.24
CA VAL A 168 7.74 -3.35 21.54
C VAL A 168 8.23 -2.35 22.59
N VAL A 169 7.30 -1.74 23.31
CA VAL A 169 7.58 -0.77 24.37
C VAL A 169 7.19 -1.35 25.71
N VAL A 170 8.10 -1.34 26.67
CA VAL A 170 7.87 -1.81 28.04
C VAL A 170 7.97 -0.61 28.98
N LEU A 171 6.87 -0.31 29.66
CA LEU A 171 6.83 0.68 30.74
C LEU A 171 7.15 0.00 32.06
N HIS A 172 8.08 0.57 32.82
CA HIS A 172 8.36 0.20 34.21
C HIS A 172 7.76 1.25 35.13
N PHE A 173 6.94 0.83 36.08
CA PHE A 173 6.29 1.71 37.05
C PHE A 173 7.03 1.71 38.39
N ALA A 174 6.85 2.77 39.17
CA ALA A 174 7.51 2.94 40.47
C ALA A 174 7.15 1.86 41.51
N ASP A 175 6.04 1.14 41.33
CA ASP A 175 5.62 0.01 42.17
C ASP A 175 6.29 -1.33 41.77
N GLY A 176 7.22 -1.30 40.81
CA GLY A 176 7.92 -2.48 40.30
C GLY A 176 7.14 -3.26 39.23
N THR A 177 5.90 -2.87 38.91
CA THR A 177 5.11 -3.52 37.85
C THR A 177 5.56 -3.06 36.46
N THR A 178 5.37 -3.91 35.45
CA THR A 178 5.69 -3.60 34.06
C THR A 178 4.51 -3.85 33.13
N LYS A 179 4.35 -3.00 32.10
CA LYS A 179 3.32 -3.21 31.06
C LYS A 179 3.91 -3.06 29.66
N GLU A 180 3.60 -4.03 28.80
CA GLU A 180 4.11 -4.13 27.44
C GLU A 180 3.07 -3.63 26.42
N PHE A 181 3.56 -2.92 25.40
CA PHE A 181 2.78 -2.39 24.28
C PHE A 181 3.46 -2.78 22.97
N ILE A 182 2.70 -3.35 22.06
CA ILE A 182 3.19 -3.81 20.75
C ILE A 182 2.62 -2.89 19.68
N SER A 183 3.50 -2.37 18.80
CA SER A 183 3.09 -1.51 17.69
C SER A 183 2.37 -2.29 16.59
N LYS A 184 1.78 -1.54 15.65
CA LYS A 184 1.46 -2.10 14.32
C LYS A 184 2.75 -2.60 13.64
N ASN A 185 2.57 -3.55 12.73
CA ASN A 185 3.65 -4.08 11.91
C ASN A 185 4.10 -3.05 10.86
N PHE A 186 5.38 -3.05 10.52
CA PHE A 186 5.96 -2.28 9.42
C PHE A 186 6.87 -3.16 8.57
N GLN A 187 6.95 -2.85 7.28
CA GLN A 187 7.76 -3.59 6.31
C GLN A 187 9.09 -2.87 6.07
N VAL A 188 10.16 -3.64 5.84
CA VAL A 188 11.44 -3.11 5.38
C VAL A 188 11.73 -3.58 3.94
N GLN A 189 12.10 -2.65 3.07
CA GLN A 189 12.42 -2.91 1.67
C GLN A 189 13.75 -2.27 1.25
N SER A 190 14.38 -2.76 0.19
CA SER A 190 15.53 -2.07 -0.42
C SER A 190 15.06 -0.85 -1.19
N LYS A 191 15.79 0.26 -1.10
CA LYS A 191 15.53 1.45 -1.94
C LYS A 191 15.59 1.06 -3.42
N LYS A 192 14.50 1.28 -4.15
CA LYS A 192 14.48 1.07 -5.61
C LYS A 192 15.27 2.21 -6.24
N VAL A 193 16.31 1.88 -7.00
CA VAL A 193 17.02 2.87 -7.82
C VAL A 193 16.05 3.29 -8.92
N THR A 194 15.41 4.44 -8.75
CA THR A 194 14.80 5.14 -9.88
C THR A 194 15.94 5.46 -10.83
N LYS A 195 15.95 4.85 -12.03
CA LYS A 195 16.80 5.33 -13.12
C LYS A 195 16.37 6.77 -13.40
N GLN A 196 17.07 7.72 -12.81
CA GLN A 196 17.13 9.07 -13.34
C GLN A 196 17.92 8.98 -14.64
N GLU A 197 17.36 9.57 -15.69
CA GLU A 197 18.06 9.83 -16.95
C GLU A 197 19.36 10.59 -16.64
N PRO A 198 20.47 10.25 -17.30
CA PRO A 198 21.76 10.82 -16.98
C PRO A 198 21.88 12.22 -17.58
N ASP A 199 21.97 13.25 -16.74
CA ASP A 199 22.58 14.51 -17.12
C ASP A 199 24.10 14.42 -16.92
N GLU A 200 24.79 14.80 -17.98
CA GLU A 200 26.23 14.83 -18.15
C GLU A 200 26.89 15.87 -17.22
N ASP A 201 27.98 15.47 -16.55
CA ASP A 201 29.29 16.16 -16.58
C ASP A 201 30.10 15.86 -15.31
N SER A 202 31.08 14.97 -15.41
CA SER A 202 32.48 15.26 -15.05
C SER A 202 33.36 14.05 -15.34
N VAL A 203 34.20 14.26 -16.34
CA VAL A 203 35.25 13.38 -16.84
C VAL A 203 36.36 13.19 -15.79
N SER A 204 36.81 11.95 -15.60
CA SER A 204 38.22 11.65 -15.39
C SER A 204 38.56 10.27 -15.97
N VAL A 205 39.74 10.20 -16.59
CA VAL A 205 40.17 9.32 -17.66
C VAL A 205 41.07 8.18 -17.15
N ASP A 206 41.03 7.06 -17.88
CA ASP A 206 42.00 5.95 -18.03
C ASP A 206 42.30 4.98 -16.87
N ASN A 207 41.98 3.70 -17.07
CA ASN A 207 42.87 2.81 -17.85
C ASN A 207 42.15 1.50 -18.25
N GLY A 208 42.33 1.10 -19.51
CA GLY A 208 41.55 0.05 -20.17
C GLY A 208 41.97 -1.41 -19.93
N TYR A 209 41.08 -2.33 -20.29
CA TYR A 209 41.36 -3.41 -21.25
C TYR A 209 40.05 -4.16 -21.63
N CYS A 210 39.89 -4.42 -22.92
CA CYS A 210 38.85 -5.27 -23.52
C CYS A 210 39.13 -6.76 -23.29
N GLY A 211 38.08 -7.58 -23.18
CA GLY A 211 38.17 -9.03 -23.43
C GLY A 211 37.17 -9.91 -22.68
N THR A 212 36.10 -10.27 -23.39
CA THR A 212 35.40 -11.58 -23.53
C THR A 212 35.67 -12.79 -22.57
N PRO A 213 34.71 -13.77 -22.52
CA PRO A 213 34.49 -14.63 -21.35
C PRO A 213 35.25 -15.97 -21.34
N SER A 214 35.37 -16.50 -20.11
CA SER A 214 35.74 -17.87 -19.68
C SER A 214 37.23 -18.26 -19.77
N PRO A 215 37.74 -19.04 -18.80
CA PRO A 215 37.76 -20.48 -19.07
C PRO A 215 37.46 -21.39 -17.87
N GLU A 216 36.90 -22.55 -18.23
CA GLU A 216 36.96 -23.82 -17.49
C GLU A 216 38.42 -24.31 -17.35
N THR A 217 38.75 -24.91 -16.20
CA THR A 217 39.87 -25.88 -16.12
C THR A 217 39.54 -27.07 -15.21
N ASN A 218 39.09 -28.14 -15.87
CA ASN A 218 39.61 -29.51 -15.81
C ASN A 218 40.14 -30.10 -14.49
N ARG A 219 39.54 -31.23 -14.05
CA ARG A 219 40.31 -32.45 -13.77
C ARG A 219 39.51 -33.76 -13.89
N LYS A 220 39.73 -34.41 -15.04
CA LYS A 220 39.92 -35.86 -15.31
C LYS A 220 38.81 -36.87 -14.98
N LYS A 221 38.11 -37.25 -16.05
CA LYS A 221 37.50 -38.56 -16.31
C LYS A 221 38.57 -39.66 -16.37
N ARG A 222 38.34 -40.81 -15.70
CA ARG A 222 38.86 -42.11 -16.11
C ARG A 222 37.67 -43.06 -16.29
N LYS A 223 37.72 -43.81 -17.39
CA LYS A 223 36.68 -44.63 -18.02
C LYS A 223 36.98 -46.10 -17.70
N LEU A 224 35.98 -46.93 -17.37
CA LEU A 224 35.95 -48.40 -17.54
C LEU A 224 34.49 -48.86 -17.27
N LEU A 225 33.68 -49.10 -18.31
CA LEU A 225 33.33 -50.39 -18.92
C LEU A 225 32.36 -51.24 -18.10
N GLU A 226 31.22 -51.53 -18.75
CA GLU A 226 30.24 -52.56 -18.42
C GLU A 226 30.88 -53.94 -18.23
N LEU A 227 30.36 -54.70 -17.27
CA LEU A 227 30.26 -56.15 -17.41
C LEU A 227 29.04 -56.65 -16.62
N ASP A 228 28.07 -57.20 -17.36
CA ASP A 228 27.04 -58.11 -16.85
C ASP A 228 27.68 -59.29 -16.12
N THR A 229 27.23 -59.62 -14.91
CA THR A 229 26.83 -60.98 -14.48
C THR A 229 26.34 -60.99 -13.02
N SER A 230 25.09 -61.39 -12.81
CA SER A 230 24.71 -62.23 -11.65
C SER A 230 24.95 -63.71 -12.04
N PRO A 231 24.93 -64.74 -11.14
CA PRO A 231 24.45 -64.76 -9.76
C PRO A 231 25.29 -65.64 -8.76
N ASN A 232 24.75 -65.76 -7.55
CA ASN A 232 24.93 -66.82 -6.54
C ASN A 232 26.14 -66.80 -5.59
N GLY A 233 25.83 -66.45 -4.35
CA GLY A 233 26.53 -66.91 -3.14
C GLY A 233 25.54 -66.94 -1.98
N SER A 234 24.84 -68.06 -1.83
CA SER A 234 23.95 -68.35 -0.70
C SER A 234 24.76 -68.52 0.58
N TRP A 235 24.59 -67.62 1.55
CA TRP A 235 25.00 -67.86 2.95
C TRP A 235 23.75 -67.82 3.82
N SER A 236 23.21 -69.01 4.08
CA SER A 236 22.30 -69.27 5.19
C SER A 236 23.11 -69.38 6.48
N SER A 237 22.92 -68.44 7.39
CA SER A 237 23.08 -68.61 8.85
C SER A 237 22.33 -67.43 9.47
N GLY A 238 21.20 -67.65 10.14
CA GLY A 238 21.22 -68.07 11.53
C GLY A 238 20.75 -66.85 12.34
N MET A 239 19.63 -67.00 13.03
CA MET A 239 18.98 -65.95 13.80
C MET A 239 19.98 -65.23 14.71
N ASN A 240 20.04 -63.92 14.59
CA ASN A 240 20.13 -63.00 15.72
C ASN A 240 19.43 -61.72 15.25
N SER A 241 18.32 -61.35 15.90
CA SER A 241 17.80 -59.99 15.81
C SER A 241 18.82 -59.09 16.50
N GLU A 242 19.88 -58.75 15.78
CA GLU A 242 20.73 -57.66 16.20
C GLU A 242 19.86 -56.41 16.12
N ASN A 243 19.43 -55.92 17.28
CA ASN A 243 18.99 -54.54 17.41
C ASN A 243 20.18 -53.68 16.98
N ILE A 244 20.21 -53.31 15.70
CA ILE A 244 21.23 -52.42 15.16
C ILE A 244 20.97 -51.06 15.80
N SER A 245 21.70 -50.75 16.88
CA SER A 245 21.75 -49.41 17.45
C SER A 245 22.74 -48.57 16.63
N ALA A 246 22.28 -48.09 15.48
CA ALA A 246 23.05 -47.14 14.68
C ALA A 246 22.82 -45.72 15.21
N ALA A 247 23.90 -45.01 15.56
CA ALA A 247 23.83 -43.61 15.95
C ALA A 247 23.42 -42.69 14.78
N GLU A 248 23.70 -43.11 13.55
CA GLU A 248 23.33 -42.41 12.32
C GLU A 248 23.12 -43.42 11.19
N ILE A 249 21.97 -43.35 10.50
CA ILE A 249 21.69 -44.16 9.31
C ILE A 249 21.57 -43.20 8.13
N ILE A 250 22.57 -43.22 7.25
CA ILE A 250 22.53 -42.48 5.98
C ILE A 250 22.07 -43.46 4.90
N THR A 251 20.84 -43.31 4.44
CA THR A 251 20.29 -44.11 3.35
C THR A 251 19.56 -43.25 2.34
N ASN A 252 19.58 -43.68 1.07
CA ASN A 252 18.78 -43.08 0.01
C ASN A 252 17.33 -43.61 0.01
N ARG A 253 17.09 -44.76 0.65
CA ARG A 253 15.77 -45.40 0.76
C ARG A 253 15.66 -46.15 2.08
N LEU A 254 14.63 -45.83 2.85
CA LEU A 254 14.27 -46.51 4.08
C LEU A 254 12.88 -47.12 3.88
N ASP A 255 12.81 -48.45 3.75
CA ASP A 255 11.55 -49.17 3.74
C ASP A 255 11.38 -49.82 5.12
N ALA A 256 10.32 -49.46 5.85
CA ALA A 256 9.98 -50.01 7.15
C ALA A 256 8.48 -50.26 7.24
N GLN A 257 8.06 -51.32 7.95
CA GLN A 257 6.63 -51.55 8.22
C GLN A 257 6.06 -50.55 9.23
N SER A 258 6.86 -50.16 10.23
CA SER A 258 6.54 -49.12 11.20
C SER A 258 7.82 -48.42 11.66
N ALA A 259 7.73 -47.13 12.01
CA ALA A 259 8.84 -46.36 12.54
C ALA A 259 8.34 -45.39 13.61
N ILE A 260 8.99 -45.37 14.79
CA ILE A 260 8.71 -44.42 15.86
C ILE A 260 9.80 -43.34 15.80
N ILE A 261 9.42 -42.13 15.40
CA ILE A 261 10.34 -41.02 15.18
C ILE A 261 9.99 -39.89 16.15
N ASN A 262 10.87 -39.62 17.12
CA ASN A 262 10.67 -38.53 18.07
C ASN A 262 10.82 -37.14 17.42
N GLU A 263 11.77 -37.01 16.49
CA GLU A 263 12.03 -35.76 15.78
C GLU A 263 12.38 -36.05 14.31
N LEU A 264 11.57 -35.51 13.39
CA LEU A 264 11.81 -35.60 11.94
C LEU A 264 12.26 -34.24 11.40
N ARG A 265 13.52 -34.14 10.94
CA ARG A 265 14.06 -32.93 10.30
C ARG A 265 14.20 -33.14 8.80
N VAL A 266 13.41 -32.41 8.01
CA VAL A 266 13.41 -32.54 6.55
C VAL A 266 14.10 -31.32 5.93
N LYS A 267 15.28 -31.51 5.32
CA LYS A 267 16.09 -30.43 4.70
C LYS A 267 15.57 -29.99 3.32
N LYS A 268 14.86 -30.88 2.63
CA LYS A 268 14.25 -30.62 1.31
C LYS A 268 12.74 -30.83 1.42
N PRO A 269 11.90 -30.15 0.62
CA PRO A 269 10.45 -30.37 0.67
C PRO A 269 10.13 -31.84 0.40
N ILE A 270 9.18 -32.39 1.16
CA ILE A 270 8.66 -33.74 0.89
C ILE A 270 7.87 -33.68 -0.42
N VAL A 271 8.30 -34.46 -1.41
CA VAL A 271 7.63 -34.52 -2.71
C VAL A 271 6.74 -35.76 -2.73
N THR A 272 5.43 -35.54 -2.83
CA THR A 272 4.41 -36.58 -2.90
C THR A 272 3.36 -36.20 -3.93
N GLN A 273 2.79 -37.20 -4.61
CA GLN A 273 1.63 -37.01 -5.50
C GLN A 273 0.30 -36.94 -4.73
N ARG A 274 0.29 -37.44 -3.49
CA ARG A 274 -0.81 -37.29 -2.52
C ARG A 274 -0.58 -35.99 -1.75
N GLY A 275 -1.63 -35.25 -1.47
CA GLY A 275 -1.47 -33.90 -0.92
C GLY A 275 -2.57 -33.48 0.04
N ASP A 276 -3.32 -34.43 0.60
CA ASP A 276 -4.34 -34.18 1.59
C ASP A 276 -3.93 -34.58 3.01
N ILE A 277 -4.39 -33.77 3.96
CA ILE A 277 -4.25 -33.98 5.39
C ILE A 277 -5.64 -34.32 5.90
N ALA A 278 -5.77 -35.48 6.53
CA ALA A 278 -7.04 -36.01 6.99
C ALA A 278 -7.00 -36.37 8.48
N TYR A 279 -8.16 -36.27 9.13
CA TYR A 279 -8.32 -36.50 10.56
C TYR A 279 -9.38 -37.58 10.80
N HIS A 280 -9.15 -38.41 11.82
CA HIS A 280 -10.12 -39.40 12.27
C HIS A 280 -11.24 -38.74 13.09
N PHE A 281 -12.49 -38.98 12.69
CA PHE A 281 -13.70 -38.49 13.35
C PHE A 281 -14.68 -39.63 13.64
N LYS A 282 -15.35 -39.56 14.79
CA LYS A 282 -16.32 -40.55 15.23
C LYS A 282 -17.54 -40.59 14.31
N LEU A 283 -17.98 -41.79 13.93
CA LEU A 283 -19.22 -42.05 13.21
C LEU A 283 -20.41 -42.04 14.19
N ASN A 284 -21.60 -41.70 13.69
CA ASN A 284 -22.82 -41.98 14.45
C ASN A 284 -23.06 -43.50 14.54
N LYS A 285 -23.49 -43.97 15.72
CA LYS A 285 -23.78 -45.38 16.00
C LYS A 285 -24.82 -46.00 15.04
N ALA A 286 -25.68 -45.17 14.44
CA ALA A 286 -26.69 -45.60 13.47
C ALA A 286 -26.14 -45.88 12.06
N GLU A 287 -24.93 -45.44 11.71
CA GLU A 287 -24.32 -45.62 10.38
C GLU A 287 -23.22 -46.70 10.35
N LEU A 288 -23.04 -47.49 11.42
CA LEU A 288 -22.08 -48.62 11.40
C LEU A 288 -22.37 -49.66 10.30
N ASP A 289 -23.60 -49.72 9.79
CA ASP A 289 -24.04 -50.71 8.80
C ASP A 289 -23.75 -50.31 7.33
N LEU A 290 -23.34 -49.06 7.05
CA LEU A 290 -23.04 -48.57 5.70
C LEU A 290 -21.64 -47.94 5.63
N PRO A 291 -20.64 -48.62 5.05
CA PRO A 291 -19.29 -48.07 4.97
C PRO A 291 -19.26 -46.84 4.04
N LEU A 292 -18.65 -45.76 4.51
CA LEU A 292 -18.39 -44.58 3.69
C LEU A 292 -17.25 -44.85 2.70
N GLU A 293 -17.38 -44.33 1.49
CA GLU A 293 -16.39 -44.52 0.43
C GLU A 293 -15.58 -43.24 0.15
N GLU A 294 -14.44 -43.38 -0.53
CA GLU A 294 -13.67 -42.24 -1.05
C GLU A 294 -14.58 -41.21 -1.73
N GLY A 295 -14.45 -39.95 -1.32
CA GLY A 295 -15.18 -38.86 -1.93
C GLY A 295 -16.63 -38.71 -1.51
N ASP A 296 -17.15 -39.55 -0.60
CA ASP A 296 -18.45 -39.32 0.03
C ASP A 296 -18.43 -38.00 0.82
N ILE A 297 -19.51 -37.23 0.68
CA ILE A 297 -19.73 -36.01 1.45
C ILE A 297 -20.38 -36.34 2.80
N VAL A 298 -19.75 -35.88 3.88
CA VAL A 298 -20.24 -36.03 5.25
C VAL A 298 -20.56 -34.69 5.88
N GLY A 299 -21.54 -34.68 6.78
CA GLY A 299 -21.82 -33.56 7.67
C GLY A 299 -21.18 -33.76 9.04
N PHE A 300 -20.87 -32.67 9.72
CA PHE A 300 -20.44 -32.69 11.12
C PHE A 300 -21.58 -32.25 12.03
N PHE A 301 -21.85 -33.07 13.03
CA PHE A 301 -22.99 -32.93 13.93
C PHE A 301 -22.51 -32.93 15.38
N GLU A 302 -23.22 -32.22 16.24
CA GLU A 302 -22.97 -32.22 17.68
C GLU A 302 -23.84 -33.31 18.33
N GLY A 303 -23.19 -34.25 19.01
CA GLY A 303 -23.86 -35.29 19.77
C GLY A 303 -24.46 -34.75 21.08
N PRO A 304 -25.33 -35.53 21.75
CA PRO A 304 -25.92 -35.16 23.04
C PRO A 304 -24.88 -34.92 24.15
N ASP A 305 -23.69 -35.49 23.99
CA ASP A 305 -22.54 -35.35 24.89
C ASP A 305 -21.64 -34.14 24.55
N GLY A 306 -22.06 -33.30 23.61
CA GLY A 306 -21.28 -32.16 23.10
C GLY A 306 -20.11 -32.56 22.19
N LYS A 307 -19.95 -33.85 21.87
CA LYS A 307 -18.87 -34.31 20.99
C LYS A 307 -19.30 -34.30 19.54
N THR A 308 -18.38 -33.92 18.66
CA THR A 308 -18.61 -33.94 17.22
C THR A 308 -18.54 -35.37 16.68
N HIS A 309 -19.54 -35.73 15.89
CA HIS A 309 -19.55 -36.94 15.08
C HIS A 309 -19.85 -36.58 13.62
N ILE A 310 -19.55 -37.50 12.72
CA ILE A 310 -19.79 -37.37 11.30
C ILE A 310 -20.88 -38.36 10.86
N GLU A 311 -21.66 -37.94 9.88
CA GLU A 311 -22.64 -38.79 9.19
C GLU A 311 -22.64 -38.46 7.70
N LYS A 312 -23.07 -39.40 6.86
CA LYS A 312 -23.28 -39.10 5.44
C LYS A 312 -24.25 -37.94 5.28
N LEU A 313 -23.87 -36.93 4.50
CA LEU A 313 -24.73 -35.77 4.31
C LEU A 313 -25.91 -36.15 3.41
N THR A 314 -27.12 -35.95 3.88
CA THR A 314 -28.38 -36.25 3.19
C THR A 314 -29.27 -35.02 3.18
N GLN A 315 -30.30 -35.03 2.32
CA GLN A 315 -31.32 -33.97 2.33
C GLN A 315 -31.97 -33.77 3.70
N ILE A 316 -32.05 -34.82 4.52
CA ILE A 316 -32.75 -34.83 5.81
C ILE A 316 -31.85 -34.29 6.93
N ASN A 317 -30.54 -34.52 6.90
CA ASN A 317 -29.63 -34.05 7.95
C ASN A 317 -28.86 -32.78 7.58
N ALA A 318 -28.83 -32.36 6.30
CA ALA A 318 -28.02 -31.23 5.85
C ALA A 318 -28.28 -29.92 6.60
N PHE A 319 -29.54 -29.66 7.01
CA PHE A 319 -29.89 -28.45 7.76
C PHE A 319 -29.39 -28.44 9.21
N LYS A 320 -29.00 -29.60 9.76
CA LYS A 320 -28.44 -29.73 11.12
C LYS A 320 -26.91 -29.78 11.11
N ALA A 321 -26.30 -29.97 9.94
CA ALA A 321 -24.86 -30.06 9.81
C ALA A 321 -24.24 -28.68 10.04
N LYS A 322 -23.23 -28.59 10.92
CA LYS A 322 -22.51 -27.33 11.16
C LYS A 322 -21.53 -26.99 10.02
N MET A 323 -21.05 -28.04 9.36
CA MET A 323 -20.02 -28.00 8.33
C MET A 323 -20.07 -29.33 7.56
N ALA A 324 -19.45 -29.35 6.38
CA ALA A 324 -19.35 -30.55 5.54
C ALA A 324 -17.88 -30.90 5.25
N GLY A 325 -17.60 -32.19 5.09
CA GLY A 325 -16.29 -32.72 4.76
C GLY A 325 -16.35 -33.80 3.70
N VAL A 326 -15.17 -34.25 3.28
CA VAL A 326 -15.02 -35.29 2.26
C VAL A 326 -14.24 -36.44 2.84
N ILE A 327 -14.75 -37.66 2.68
CA ILE A 327 -14.07 -38.88 3.10
C ILE A 327 -12.82 -39.11 2.24
N SER A 328 -11.70 -39.39 2.92
CA SER A 328 -10.43 -39.71 2.30
C SER A 328 -9.98 -41.14 2.63
N ARG A 329 -9.45 -41.80 1.62
CA ARG A 329 -8.76 -43.09 1.56
C ARG A 329 -7.37 -42.90 0.95
N SER A 330 -7.08 -41.67 0.49
CA SER A 330 -5.86 -41.29 -0.21
C SER A 330 -4.97 -40.34 0.60
N ALA A 331 -5.33 -40.08 1.87
CA ALA A 331 -4.62 -39.20 2.80
C ALA A 331 -3.11 -39.40 2.79
N TYR A 332 -2.39 -38.28 2.68
CA TYR A 332 -0.94 -38.25 2.82
C TYR A 332 -0.53 -38.22 4.29
N LEU A 333 -1.23 -37.42 5.11
CA LEU A 333 -1.03 -37.33 6.55
C LEU A 333 -2.35 -37.59 7.26
N GLU A 334 -2.33 -38.57 8.17
CA GLU A 334 -3.45 -38.87 9.05
C GLU A 334 -3.15 -38.34 10.45
N ALA A 335 -4.12 -37.65 11.05
CA ALA A 335 -4.02 -37.15 12.41
C ALA A 335 -5.14 -37.75 13.28
N LYS A 336 -4.86 -37.81 14.59
CA LYS A 336 -5.79 -38.33 15.61
C LYS A 336 -6.17 -39.81 15.39
N THR A 337 -5.26 -40.61 14.85
CA THR A 337 -5.46 -42.07 14.72
C THR A 337 -5.85 -42.67 16.08
N PRO A 338 -6.91 -43.49 16.15
CA PRO A 338 -7.34 -44.15 17.38
C PRO A 338 -6.19 -44.93 18.02
N ALA A 339 -6.11 -44.92 19.36
CA ALA A 339 -5.07 -45.63 20.08
C ALA A 339 -5.25 -47.16 19.96
N ASP A 340 -4.15 -47.91 20.05
CA ASP A 340 -4.18 -49.37 20.05
C ASP A 340 -5.04 -49.89 21.23
N GLY A 341 -6.24 -50.40 20.92
CA GLY A 341 -7.20 -50.91 21.91
C GLY A 341 -8.60 -50.28 21.86
N GLU A 342 -8.80 -49.18 21.12
CA GLU A 342 -10.13 -48.65 20.83
C GLU A 342 -10.86 -49.53 19.78
N GLU A 343 -12.19 -49.64 19.88
CA GLU A 343 -13.00 -50.44 18.94
C GLU A 343 -12.80 -49.94 17.50
N LYS A 344 -12.20 -50.79 16.66
CA LYS A 344 -11.99 -50.51 15.24
C LYS A 344 -13.35 -50.37 14.54
N GLY A 345 -13.51 -49.29 13.77
CA GLY A 345 -14.73 -49.03 12.98
C GLY A 345 -15.68 -47.98 13.57
N LEU A 346 -15.30 -47.32 14.67
CA LEU A 346 -16.06 -46.19 15.22
C LEU A 346 -15.66 -44.83 14.65
N ASP A 347 -14.53 -44.76 13.94
CA ASP A 347 -13.97 -43.54 13.38
C ASP A 347 -13.76 -43.69 11.87
N ASP A 348 -13.88 -42.58 11.14
CA ASP A 348 -13.57 -42.50 9.73
C ASP A 348 -12.75 -41.24 9.39
N LEU A 349 -12.04 -41.31 8.27
CA LEU A 349 -11.02 -40.36 7.87
C LEU A 349 -11.60 -39.28 6.95
N VAL A 350 -11.62 -38.04 7.43
CA VAL A 350 -12.12 -36.88 6.68
C VAL A 350 -10.96 -35.98 6.27
N CYS A 351 -10.87 -35.67 4.97
CA CYS A 351 -9.91 -34.69 4.44
C CYS A 351 -10.24 -33.31 5.01
N VAL A 352 -9.31 -32.74 5.79
CA VAL A 352 -9.43 -31.39 6.35
C VAL A 352 -8.97 -30.36 5.33
N ILE A 353 -7.86 -30.63 4.64
CA ILE A 353 -7.35 -29.76 3.59
C ILE A 353 -6.46 -30.55 2.61
N GLY A 354 -6.59 -30.26 1.32
CA GLY A 354 -5.67 -30.72 0.28
C GLY A 354 -6.35 -31.39 -0.90
N MET A 355 -5.59 -32.19 -1.63
CA MET A 355 -6.05 -32.84 -2.87
C MET A 355 -6.69 -34.20 -2.59
N VAL A 356 -8.00 -34.33 -2.81
CA VAL A 356 -8.76 -35.56 -2.58
C VAL A 356 -9.74 -35.81 -3.73
N ASN A 357 -10.10 -37.06 -3.97
CA ASN A 357 -11.16 -37.37 -4.94
C ASN A 357 -12.52 -37.12 -4.31
N VAL A 358 -13.39 -36.38 -4.99
CA VAL A 358 -14.73 -36.05 -4.52
C VAL A 358 -15.75 -36.68 -5.45
N LYS A 359 -16.83 -37.27 -4.92
CA LYS A 359 -17.97 -37.71 -5.73
C LYS A 359 -18.74 -36.48 -6.18
N VAL A 360 -18.73 -36.18 -7.47
CA VAL A 360 -19.42 -35.03 -8.06
C VAL A 360 -20.47 -35.48 -9.08
N LEU A 361 -21.66 -34.89 -9.01
CA LEU A 361 -22.78 -35.15 -9.91
C LEU A 361 -22.74 -34.26 -11.15
N GLY A 362 -22.62 -34.88 -12.32
CA GLY A 362 -22.63 -34.20 -13.61
C GLY A 362 -21.25 -33.71 -14.07
N PRO A 363 -21.21 -33.00 -15.21
CA PRO A 363 -19.97 -32.53 -15.80
C PRO A 363 -19.36 -31.38 -14.99
N VAL A 364 -18.03 -31.35 -14.91
CA VAL A 364 -17.27 -30.32 -14.18
C VAL A 364 -16.13 -29.76 -15.02
N LYS A 365 -15.88 -28.45 -14.86
CA LYS A 365 -14.72 -27.78 -15.47
C LYS A 365 -13.55 -27.75 -14.48
N ASN A 366 -12.33 -27.62 -14.98
CA ASN A 366 -11.16 -27.38 -14.12
C ASN A 366 -11.28 -26.00 -13.44
N GLY A 367 -11.03 -25.93 -12.13
CA GLY A 367 -11.13 -24.72 -11.31
C GLY A 367 -12.56 -24.34 -10.93
N GLU A 368 -13.55 -25.21 -11.18
CA GLU A 368 -14.94 -24.95 -10.82
C GLU A 368 -15.18 -25.25 -9.35
N ARG A 369 -15.89 -24.35 -8.67
CA ARG A 369 -16.27 -24.56 -7.27
C ARG A 369 -17.29 -25.68 -7.16
N ILE A 370 -17.14 -26.51 -6.13
CA ILE A 370 -18.04 -27.62 -5.82
C ILE A 370 -18.66 -27.45 -4.44
N PHE A 371 -19.95 -27.74 -4.36
CA PHE A 371 -20.77 -27.58 -3.16
C PHE A 371 -21.36 -28.93 -2.76
N ALA A 372 -21.64 -29.14 -1.49
CA ALA A 372 -22.39 -30.31 -1.07
C ALA A 372 -23.80 -30.28 -1.68
N SER A 373 -24.25 -31.40 -2.24
CA SER A 373 -25.63 -31.50 -2.73
C SER A 373 -26.59 -31.59 -1.56
N LEU A 374 -27.65 -30.79 -1.61
CA LEU A 374 -28.77 -30.90 -0.67
C LEU A 374 -29.83 -31.90 -1.15
N GLU A 375 -29.74 -32.37 -2.39
CA GLU A 375 -30.70 -33.28 -3.02
C GLU A 375 -30.18 -34.72 -3.09
N HIS A 376 -28.88 -34.90 -3.38
CA HIS A 376 -28.25 -36.20 -3.53
C HIS A 376 -27.31 -36.51 -2.37
N SER A 377 -27.63 -37.57 -1.62
CA SER A 377 -26.88 -37.96 -0.42
C SER A 377 -25.41 -38.29 -0.72
N GLY A 378 -24.50 -37.63 0.00
CA GLY A 378 -23.06 -37.90 -0.06
C GLY A 378 -22.36 -37.48 -1.35
N VAL A 379 -22.97 -36.60 -2.14
CA VAL A 379 -22.42 -36.18 -3.44
C VAL A 379 -22.30 -34.65 -3.50
N ALA A 380 -21.30 -34.16 -4.23
CA ALA A 380 -21.11 -32.75 -4.51
C ALA A 380 -21.74 -32.35 -5.87
N ILE A 381 -22.06 -31.07 -6.03
CA ILE A 381 -22.54 -30.48 -7.27
C ILE A 381 -21.64 -29.31 -7.70
N PRO A 382 -21.38 -29.13 -9.00
CA PRO A 382 -20.62 -27.99 -9.51
C PRO A 382 -21.42 -26.68 -9.41
N GLN A 383 -20.71 -25.57 -9.32
CA GLN A 383 -21.29 -24.23 -9.26
C GLN A 383 -22.24 -23.94 -10.43
N SER A 384 -21.94 -24.43 -11.63
CA SER A 384 -22.82 -24.28 -12.81
C SER A 384 -24.23 -24.84 -12.63
N ARG A 385 -24.44 -25.73 -11.66
CA ARG A 385 -25.75 -26.32 -11.33
C ARG A 385 -26.44 -25.64 -10.15
N LEU A 386 -25.78 -24.68 -9.50
CA LEU A 386 -26.30 -23.99 -8.33
C LEU A 386 -27.21 -22.83 -8.78
N ASN A 387 -28.49 -22.89 -8.43
CA ASN A 387 -29.41 -21.77 -8.63
C ASN A 387 -29.11 -20.66 -7.59
N GLY A 388 -29.10 -19.39 -8.02
CA GLY A 388 -28.58 -18.26 -7.24
C GLY A 388 -29.19 -18.02 -5.84
N ARG A 389 -30.38 -18.56 -5.53
CA ARG A 389 -30.97 -18.52 -4.17
C ARG A 389 -30.48 -19.64 -3.23
N VAL A 390 -30.03 -20.77 -3.77
CA VAL A 390 -29.53 -21.93 -3.01
C VAL A 390 -28.06 -21.76 -2.63
N ALA A 391 -27.37 -20.82 -3.28
CA ALA A 391 -25.93 -20.57 -3.08
C ALA A 391 -25.55 -20.04 -1.69
N SER A 392 -26.46 -19.39 -0.96
CA SER A 392 -26.18 -18.86 0.38
C SER A 392 -26.14 -19.93 1.46
N ASP A 393 -26.83 -21.05 1.23
CA ASP A 393 -27.09 -22.08 2.25
C ASP A 393 -26.34 -23.39 1.96
N ALA A 394 -25.69 -23.48 0.79
CA ALA A 394 -24.93 -24.66 0.39
C ALA A 394 -23.51 -24.67 0.98
N PHE A 395 -23.05 -25.83 1.42
CA PHE A 395 -21.69 -26.03 1.94
C PHE A 395 -20.67 -25.99 0.80
N LEU A 396 -19.80 -24.97 0.75
CA LEU A 396 -18.69 -24.92 -0.21
C LEU A 396 -17.59 -25.89 0.21
N LEU A 397 -17.31 -26.91 -0.62
CA LEU A 397 -16.31 -27.93 -0.28
C LEU A 397 -14.91 -27.55 -0.78
N GLY A 398 -14.84 -26.92 -1.95
CA GLY A 398 -13.57 -26.60 -2.60
C GLY A 398 -13.72 -26.33 -4.10
N GLN A 399 -12.68 -26.70 -4.85
CA GLN A 399 -12.61 -26.52 -6.29
C GLN A 399 -12.02 -27.75 -6.98
N THR A 400 -12.51 -28.06 -8.18
CA THR A 400 -11.99 -29.14 -9.02
C THR A 400 -10.60 -28.79 -9.59
N LEU A 401 -9.75 -29.80 -9.75
CA LEU A 401 -8.40 -29.66 -10.33
C LEU A 401 -8.31 -30.25 -11.75
N GLU A 402 -9.33 -31.00 -12.14
CA GLU A 402 -9.44 -31.62 -13.45
C GLU A 402 -10.80 -31.34 -14.11
N ARG A 403 -10.85 -31.53 -15.42
CA ARG A 403 -12.10 -31.53 -16.18
C ARG A 403 -12.61 -32.96 -16.29
N ARG A 404 -13.88 -33.18 -15.99
CA ARG A 404 -14.56 -34.46 -16.22
C ARG A 404 -15.88 -34.22 -16.93
N ASP A 405 -15.98 -34.76 -18.13
CA ASP A 405 -17.27 -34.81 -18.85
C ASP A 405 -18.06 -36.02 -18.31
N ALA A 406 -19.33 -35.80 -17.95
CA ALA A 406 -20.24 -36.81 -17.43
C ALA A 406 -21.68 -36.49 -17.83
N LYS A 407 -22.56 -37.50 -17.85
CA LYS A 407 -24.00 -37.26 -18.05
C LYS A 407 -24.59 -36.51 -16.87
N GLU A 408 -25.75 -35.88 -17.07
CA GLU A 408 -26.32 -35.00 -16.05
C GLU A 408 -26.64 -35.67 -14.71
N HIS A 409 -26.95 -36.96 -14.69
CA HIS A 409 -27.26 -37.70 -13.46
C HIS A 409 -26.17 -38.71 -13.08
N GLU A 410 -24.98 -38.60 -13.69
CA GLU A 410 -23.88 -39.50 -13.44
C GLU A 410 -22.95 -38.93 -12.37
N VAL A 411 -22.61 -39.77 -11.38
CA VAL A 411 -21.65 -39.43 -10.32
C VAL A 411 -20.27 -39.94 -10.72
N LYS A 412 -19.27 -39.06 -10.66
CA LYS A 412 -17.87 -39.40 -10.91
C LYS A 412 -16.98 -38.95 -9.75
N LEU A 413 -15.90 -39.69 -9.52
CA LEU A 413 -14.81 -39.22 -8.69
C LEU A 413 -13.99 -38.18 -9.47
N VAL A 414 -13.83 -37.01 -8.89
CA VAL A 414 -13.12 -35.87 -9.48
C VAL A 414 -12.04 -35.42 -8.52
N GLN A 415 -10.80 -35.35 -8.99
CA GLN A 415 -9.71 -34.80 -8.19
C GLN A 415 -9.96 -33.31 -7.91
N SER A 416 -10.04 -32.97 -6.62
CA SER A 416 -10.42 -31.64 -6.16
C SER A 416 -9.52 -31.19 -5.03
N PHE A 417 -9.29 -29.88 -4.94
CA PHE A 417 -8.73 -29.26 -3.76
C PHE A 417 -9.87 -28.94 -2.79
N VAL A 418 -9.89 -29.61 -1.65
CA VAL A 418 -10.94 -29.49 -0.63
C VAL A 418 -10.37 -28.81 0.61
N SER A 419 -11.21 -28.03 1.29
CA SER A 419 -10.93 -27.53 2.62
C SER A 419 -12.21 -27.46 3.44
N VAL A 420 -12.22 -28.18 4.56
CA VAL A 420 -13.33 -28.20 5.50
C VAL A 420 -13.63 -26.81 6.09
N LEU A 421 -12.64 -25.91 6.12
CA LEU A 421 -12.86 -24.53 6.55
C LEU A 421 -13.75 -23.73 5.58
N LEU A 422 -13.76 -24.09 4.30
CA LEU A 422 -14.60 -23.44 3.30
C LEU A 422 -16.08 -23.82 3.46
N SER A 423 -16.36 -24.95 4.11
CA SER A 423 -17.71 -25.47 4.24
C SER A 423 -18.49 -24.85 5.39
N ILE A 424 -17.83 -24.08 6.26
CA ILE A 424 -18.51 -23.38 7.36
C ILE A 424 -19.48 -22.34 6.76
N THR A 425 -20.78 -22.60 6.87
CA THR A 425 -21.82 -21.76 6.27
C THR A 425 -21.93 -20.42 7.00
N SER A 426 -22.33 -19.37 6.27
CA SER A 426 -22.49 -18.03 6.82
C SER A 426 -23.61 -17.91 7.85
N SER A 427 -24.59 -18.83 7.85
CA SER A 427 -25.67 -18.87 8.84
C SER A 427 -25.14 -19.10 10.27
N HIS A 428 -24.13 -19.95 10.44
CA HIS A 428 -23.48 -20.16 11.74
C HIS A 428 -22.44 -19.07 12.10
N MET A 429 -21.92 -18.34 11.12
CA MET A 429 -21.14 -17.12 11.38
C MET A 429 -22.02 -15.92 11.75
N ALA A 430 -23.30 -15.93 11.41
CA ALA A 430 -24.25 -14.87 11.80
C ALA A 430 -24.65 -14.98 13.27
N GLU A 431 -24.75 -16.20 13.80
CA GLU A 431 -25.04 -16.46 15.22
C GLU A 431 -23.85 -16.08 16.14
N VAL A 432 -22.62 -16.09 15.60
CA VAL A 432 -21.41 -15.63 16.30
C VAL A 432 -20.96 -14.26 15.76
N LYS A 433 -21.64 -13.19 16.23
CA LYS A 433 -21.15 -11.80 16.25
C LYS A 433 -20.61 -11.18 14.94
N SER A 434 -21.08 -11.58 13.76
CA SER A 434 -20.60 -10.97 12.50
C SER A 434 -21.40 -9.77 12.00
N ASP A 435 -22.57 -9.45 12.59
CA ASP A 435 -23.36 -8.29 12.14
C ASP A 435 -22.76 -6.95 12.60
N ASP A 436 -22.15 -6.91 13.79
CA ASP A 436 -21.45 -5.73 14.31
C ASP A 436 -20.11 -5.50 13.57
N LEU A 437 -19.35 -6.58 13.34
CA LEU A 437 -18.06 -6.50 12.66
C LEU A 437 -18.21 -6.16 11.16
N ARG A 438 -19.20 -6.75 10.47
CA ARG A 438 -19.45 -6.44 9.06
C ARG A 438 -20.02 -5.03 8.87
N LYS A 439 -20.80 -4.54 9.83
CA LYS A 439 -21.30 -3.18 9.80
C LYS A 439 -20.18 -2.18 10.05
N HIS A 440 -19.31 -2.40 11.02
CA HIS A 440 -18.14 -1.56 11.25
C HIS A 440 -17.13 -1.60 10.10
N VAL A 441 -16.82 -2.77 9.52
CA VAL A 441 -15.93 -2.83 8.35
C VAL A 441 -16.56 -2.12 7.14
N ARG A 442 -17.87 -2.27 6.93
CA ARG A 442 -18.56 -1.57 5.84
C ARG A 442 -18.63 -0.05 6.08
N GLU A 443 -18.84 0.38 7.32
CA GLU A 443 -18.86 1.77 7.71
C GLU A 443 -17.46 2.38 7.62
N ASP A 444 -16.42 1.70 8.08
CA ASP A 444 -15.03 2.13 7.99
C ASP A 444 -14.56 2.23 6.54
N VAL A 445 -14.87 1.23 5.70
CA VAL A 445 -14.60 1.31 4.25
C VAL A 445 -15.36 2.48 3.61
N LYS A 446 -16.62 2.71 4.00
CA LYS A 446 -17.41 3.84 3.48
C LYS A 446 -16.86 5.18 3.95
N ILE A 447 -16.35 5.26 5.19
CA ILE A 447 -15.71 6.45 5.76
C ILE A 447 -14.37 6.72 5.08
N GLU A 448 -13.54 5.70 4.87
CA GLU A 448 -12.25 5.84 4.17
C GLU A 448 -12.43 6.18 2.70
N VAL A 449 -13.34 5.53 1.99
CA VAL A 449 -13.68 5.85 0.60
C VAL A 449 -14.22 7.28 0.49
N ASN A 450 -15.05 7.73 1.44
CA ASN A 450 -15.51 9.12 1.47
C ASN A 450 -14.39 10.11 1.82
N LYS A 451 -13.44 9.74 2.68
CA LYS A 451 -12.27 10.55 3.02
C LYS A 451 -11.31 10.69 1.83
N ILE A 452 -11.12 9.63 1.06
CA ILE A 452 -10.34 9.61 -0.19
C ILE A 452 -11.05 10.40 -1.28
N LYS A 453 -12.37 10.21 -1.46
CA LYS A 453 -13.18 11.04 -2.39
C LYS A 453 -13.11 12.52 -2.03
N LYS A 454 -13.20 12.88 -0.75
CA LYS A 454 -13.14 14.28 -0.30
C LYS A 454 -11.75 14.90 -0.54
N LYS A 455 -10.67 14.14 -0.34
CA LYS A 455 -9.30 14.58 -0.70
C LYS A 455 -9.14 14.76 -2.22
N CYS A 456 -9.61 13.81 -3.02
CA CYS A 456 -9.48 13.84 -4.49
C CYS A 456 -10.34 14.97 -5.12
N ILE A 457 -11.58 15.13 -4.69
CA ILE A 457 -12.50 16.18 -5.18
C ILE A 457 -12.02 17.58 -4.77
N SER A 458 -11.41 17.73 -3.59
CA SER A 458 -10.87 19.03 -3.15
C SER A 458 -9.68 19.52 -3.99
N GLY A 459 -8.93 18.60 -4.61
CA GLY A 459 -7.86 18.92 -5.55
C GLY A 459 -8.40 19.31 -6.92
N VAL A 460 -9.28 18.48 -7.50
CA VAL A 460 -9.81 18.67 -8.86
C VAL A 460 -10.64 19.95 -8.98
N GLY A 461 -11.44 20.31 -7.96
CA GLY A 461 -12.23 21.53 -7.98
C GLY A 461 -11.40 22.82 -8.05
N ARG A 462 -10.22 22.83 -7.43
CA ARG A 462 -9.30 24.00 -7.47
C ARG A 462 -8.65 24.16 -8.84
N TRP A 463 -8.28 23.05 -9.48
CA TRP A 463 -7.73 23.07 -10.84
C TRP A 463 -8.77 23.49 -11.89
N LEU A 464 -10.03 23.05 -11.77
CA LEU A 464 -11.11 23.48 -12.65
C LEU A 464 -11.42 24.97 -12.48
N PHE A 465 -11.41 25.48 -11.25
CA PHE A 465 -11.62 26.91 -10.99
C PHE A 465 -10.48 27.78 -11.55
N ALA A 466 -9.22 27.36 -11.37
CA ALA A 466 -8.07 28.03 -11.96
C ALA A 466 -8.12 28.01 -13.50
N GLY A 467 -8.51 26.87 -14.10
CA GLY A 467 -8.71 26.75 -15.55
C GLY A 467 -9.81 27.68 -16.08
N PHE A 468 -10.91 27.81 -15.35
CA PHE A 468 -12.00 28.74 -15.71
C PHE A 468 -11.54 30.20 -15.68
N ILE A 469 -10.82 30.61 -14.63
CA ILE A 469 -10.25 31.97 -14.55
C ILE A 469 -9.32 32.24 -15.74
N LEU A 470 -8.43 31.29 -16.05
CA LEU A 470 -7.52 31.42 -17.18
C LEU A 470 -8.27 31.57 -18.51
N ALA A 471 -9.33 30.79 -18.73
CA ALA A 471 -10.16 30.88 -19.92
C ALA A 471 -10.87 32.24 -20.05
N VAL A 472 -11.36 32.80 -18.93
CA VAL A 472 -11.98 34.13 -18.91
C VAL A 472 -10.94 35.21 -19.23
N LEU A 473 -9.77 35.17 -18.60
CA LEU A 473 -8.68 36.12 -18.88
C LEU A 473 -8.21 36.05 -20.33
N LEU A 474 -8.10 34.83 -20.88
CA LEU A 474 -7.78 34.62 -22.28
C LEU A 474 -8.86 35.19 -23.19
N GLY A 475 -10.14 34.99 -22.85
CA GLY A 475 -11.27 35.58 -23.58
C GLY A 475 -11.22 37.11 -23.61
N ILE A 476 -10.92 37.74 -22.47
CA ILE A 476 -10.75 39.20 -22.38
C ILE A 476 -9.56 39.67 -23.24
N LEU A 477 -8.43 38.96 -23.19
CA LEU A 477 -7.24 39.28 -23.99
C LEU A 477 -7.55 39.18 -25.49
N LEU A 478 -8.21 38.10 -25.91
CA LEU A 478 -8.62 37.90 -27.31
C LEU A 478 -9.61 38.98 -27.75
N TYR A 479 -10.58 39.35 -26.90
CA TYR A 479 -11.48 40.47 -27.16
C TYR A 479 -10.70 41.77 -27.40
N GLN A 480 -9.75 42.10 -26.53
CA GLN A 480 -8.93 43.31 -26.67
C GLN A 480 -8.04 43.27 -27.93
N LEU A 481 -7.59 42.11 -28.39
CA LEU A 481 -6.75 41.98 -29.59
C LEU A 481 -7.56 42.09 -30.90
N PHE A 482 -8.73 41.46 -30.96
CA PHE A 482 -9.47 41.27 -32.21
C PHE A 482 -10.60 42.28 -32.42
N VAL A 483 -11.17 42.86 -31.35
CA VAL A 483 -12.30 43.78 -31.50
C VAL A 483 -11.84 45.14 -32.03
N PRO A 484 -12.42 45.64 -33.15
CA PRO A 484 -12.15 46.98 -33.67
C PRO A 484 -12.46 48.08 -32.64
N GLY A 485 -11.55 49.03 -32.48
CA GLY A 485 -11.72 50.15 -31.53
C GLY A 485 -11.46 49.79 -30.06
N SER A 486 -10.82 48.65 -29.78
CA SER A 486 -10.41 48.30 -28.42
C SER A 486 -9.27 49.19 -27.90
N ALA A 487 -9.18 49.36 -26.58
CA ALA A 487 -8.13 50.17 -25.95
C ALA A 487 -6.72 49.68 -26.32
N LEU A 488 -6.53 48.36 -26.41
CA LEU A 488 -5.24 47.76 -26.79
C LEU A 488 -4.86 48.07 -28.25
N ARG A 489 -5.84 48.16 -29.16
CA ARG A 489 -5.57 48.57 -30.55
C ARG A 489 -5.22 50.05 -30.64
N TYR A 490 -5.93 50.92 -29.93
CA TYR A 490 -5.56 52.33 -29.83
C TYR A 490 -4.14 52.51 -29.27
N TYR A 491 -3.77 51.75 -28.25
CA TYR A 491 -2.40 51.75 -27.70
C TYR A 491 -1.35 51.33 -28.75
N ARG A 492 -1.58 50.24 -29.49
CA ARG A 492 -0.67 49.82 -30.58
C ARG A 492 -0.58 50.86 -31.71
N CYS A 493 -1.70 51.50 -32.05
CA CYS A 493 -1.73 52.57 -33.04
C CYS A 493 -0.95 53.81 -32.58
N ARG A 494 -0.97 54.14 -31.29
CA ARG A 494 -0.17 55.22 -30.68
C ARG A 494 1.32 54.90 -30.56
N GLN A 495 1.72 53.63 -30.51
CA GLN A 495 3.12 53.27 -30.29
C GLN A 495 4.07 53.89 -31.34
N GLY A 496 5.01 54.71 -30.89
CA GLY A 496 5.98 55.41 -31.74
C GLY A 496 5.52 56.76 -32.29
N SER A 497 4.35 57.26 -31.87
CA SER A 497 3.91 58.62 -32.17
C SER A 497 4.72 59.65 -31.41
N ILE A 498 4.69 60.89 -31.87
CA ILE A 498 5.20 62.04 -31.14
C ILE A 498 4.18 62.39 -30.05
N GLU A 499 4.66 62.56 -28.81
CA GLU A 499 3.80 62.91 -27.67
C GLU A 499 3.28 64.35 -27.83
N ASP A 500 2.05 64.59 -27.35
CA ASP A 500 1.37 65.90 -27.39
C ASP A 500 1.22 66.54 -28.78
N SER A 501 1.34 65.75 -29.86
CA SER A 501 1.08 66.19 -31.23
C SER A 501 -0.09 65.44 -31.85
N GLU A 502 -1.26 66.07 -31.73
CA GLU A 502 -2.52 65.59 -32.27
C GLU A 502 -3.10 66.56 -33.30
N LEU A 503 -3.80 66.00 -34.29
CA LEU A 503 -4.52 66.72 -35.32
C LEU A 503 -5.99 66.30 -35.30
N TRP A 504 -6.88 67.28 -35.36
CA TRP A 504 -8.32 67.09 -35.55
C TRP A 504 -8.77 67.91 -36.75
N PHE A 505 -9.59 67.33 -37.62
CA PHE A 505 -10.25 68.07 -38.68
C PHE A 505 -11.57 67.44 -39.06
N THR A 506 -12.43 68.23 -39.70
CA THR A 506 -13.73 67.80 -40.19
C THR A 506 -13.76 67.97 -41.71
N PHE A 507 -14.39 67.05 -42.43
CA PHE A 507 -14.58 67.20 -43.88
C PHE A 507 -15.94 66.68 -44.32
N THR A 508 -16.41 67.09 -45.50
CA THR A 508 -17.64 66.59 -46.09
C THR A 508 -17.32 65.43 -47.04
N THR A 509 -17.91 64.27 -46.77
CA THR A 509 -17.83 63.06 -47.59
C THR A 509 -18.74 63.13 -48.82
N THR A 510 -18.55 62.23 -49.79
CA THR A 510 -19.38 62.14 -51.00
C THR A 510 -20.85 61.81 -50.72
N ASP A 511 -21.13 61.16 -49.59
CA ASP A 511 -22.47 60.83 -49.08
C ASP A 511 -23.02 61.93 -48.14
N PHE A 512 -22.47 63.15 -48.21
CA PHE A 512 -22.88 64.32 -47.43
C PHE A 512 -22.79 64.14 -45.89
N GLN A 513 -22.04 63.15 -45.42
CA GLN A 513 -21.72 63.01 -44.00
C GLN A 513 -20.54 63.92 -43.63
N ILE A 514 -20.50 64.34 -42.37
CA ILE A 514 -19.52 65.31 -41.84
C ILE A 514 -18.75 64.65 -40.67
N PRO A 515 -17.85 63.69 -40.94
CA PRO A 515 -17.01 63.06 -39.92
C PRO A 515 -15.95 64.03 -39.36
N ARG A 516 -15.69 63.91 -38.05
CA ARG A 516 -14.49 64.47 -37.41
C ARG A 516 -13.43 63.38 -37.34
N VAL A 517 -12.22 63.68 -37.78
CA VAL A 517 -11.09 62.74 -37.86
C VAL A 517 -10.09 63.08 -36.77
N HIS A 518 -9.65 62.07 -36.01
CA HIS A 518 -8.57 62.17 -35.04
C HIS A 518 -7.28 61.57 -35.59
N CYS A 519 -6.20 62.35 -35.60
CA CYS A 519 -4.89 61.88 -36.03
C CYS A 519 -3.81 62.19 -34.99
N ILE A 520 -2.74 61.38 -35.03
CA ILE A 520 -1.57 61.47 -34.15
C ILE A 520 -0.30 61.54 -35.01
N GLU A 521 0.66 62.36 -34.61
CA GLU A 521 1.85 62.64 -35.45
C GLU A 521 2.92 61.55 -35.34
N PHE A 522 3.64 61.35 -36.44
CA PHE A 522 4.81 60.47 -36.52
C PHE A 522 5.90 61.09 -37.40
N ASP A 523 7.16 60.75 -37.11
CA ASP A 523 8.23 60.90 -38.10
C ASP A 523 7.86 60.13 -39.38
N PHE A 524 8.01 60.76 -40.54
CA PHE A 524 7.62 60.16 -41.83
C PHE A 524 8.22 58.77 -42.04
N ASP A 525 9.51 58.58 -41.75
CA ASP A 525 10.18 57.30 -41.97
C ASP A 525 9.67 56.22 -41.01
N LYS A 526 9.31 56.59 -39.77
CA LYS A 526 8.68 55.68 -38.80
C LYS A 526 7.25 55.33 -39.24
N LEU A 527 6.49 56.30 -39.72
CA LEU A 527 5.12 56.09 -40.21
C LEU A 527 5.10 55.18 -41.44
N LYS A 528 5.97 55.45 -42.42
CA LYS A 528 6.15 54.64 -43.62
C LYS A 528 6.46 53.18 -43.26
N LYS A 529 7.42 52.97 -42.35
CA LYS A 529 7.78 51.64 -41.86
C LYS A 529 6.65 50.96 -41.08
N LYS A 530 5.89 51.72 -40.28
CA LYS A 530 4.79 51.20 -39.45
C LYS A 530 3.63 50.65 -40.28
N LEU A 531 3.29 51.33 -41.37
CA LEU A 531 2.17 50.92 -42.24
C LEU A 531 2.61 50.05 -43.41
N GLY A 532 3.92 49.95 -43.68
CA GLY A 532 4.43 49.19 -44.84
C GLY A 532 4.00 49.77 -46.19
N LEU A 533 3.71 51.08 -46.25
CA LEU A 533 3.20 51.75 -47.45
C LEU A 533 4.35 52.29 -48.30
N ASP A 534 4.24 52.23 -49.62
CA ASP A 534 5.17 52.89 -50.54
C ASP A 534 4.68 54.28 -50.94
N ILE A 535 4.67 55.20 -49.97
CA ILE A 535 4.33 56.62 -50.19
C ILE A 535 5.58 57.50 -50.18
N GLY A 536 5.53 58.58 -50.97
CA GLY A 536 6.56 59.64 -51.01
C GLY A 536 6.22 60.82 -50.11
N ARG A 537 7.22 61.66 -49.78
CA ARG A 537 7.01 62.91 -49.04
C ARG A 537 6.27 63.93 -49.91
N ILE A 538 5.54 64.85 -49.28
CA ILE A 538 4.94 65.99 -49.98
C ILE A 538 6.05 66.99 -50.39
N ASN A 539 5.83 67.75 -51.46
CA ASN A 539 6.86 68.54 -52.16
C ASN A 539 7.34 69.83 -51.42
N TYR A 540 7.17 69.93 -50.11
CA TYR A 540 7.68 71.05 -49.30
C TYR A 540 8.28 70.56 -47.98
N THR A 541 9.23 71.33 -47.43
CA THR A 541 10.16 70.85 -46.38
C THR A 541 9.54 70.71 -45.00
N ASP A 542 8.50 71.48 -44.67
CA ASP A 542 7.96 71.59 -43.30
C ASP A 542 6.57 70.93 -43.18
N ALA A 543 6.44 69.72 -43.72
CA ALA A 543 5.22 68.94 -43.63
C ALA A 543 5.23 68.01 -42.42
N HIS A 544 4.14 68.03 -41.66
CA HIS A 544 3.91 67.14 -40.52
C HIS A 544 3.00 65.99 -40.95
N TYR A 545 3.35 64.76 -40.56
CA TYR A 545 2.66 63.55 -41.01
C TYR A 545 1.93 62.89 -39.86
N TYR A 546 0.65 62.63 -40.06
CA TYR A 546 -0.23 62.08 -39.05
C TYR A 546 -0.87 60.77 -39.51
N LEU A 547 -1.01 59.85 -38.56
CA LEU A 547 -1.79 58.62 -38.69
C LEU A 547 -3.21 58.89 -38.19
N ASN A 548 -4.22 58.52 -38.99
CA ASN A 548 -5.60 58.51 -38.55
C ASN A 548 -5.81 57.42 -37.49
N LEU A 549 -5.95 57.85 -36.24
CA LEU A 549 -5.94 56.97 -35.07
C LEU A 549 -7.15 56.05 -35.07
N ASP A 550 -8.33 56.58 -35.35
CA ASP A 550 -9.56 55.80 -35.39
C ASP A 550 -9.55 54.79 -36.55
N ARG A 551 -9.06 55.19 -37.72
CA ARG A 551 -8.94 54.28 -38.87
C ARG A 551 -7.95 53.15 -38.59
N CYS A 552 -6.85 53.42 -37.90
CA CYS A 552 -5.92 52.41 -37.44
C CYS A 552 -6.55 51.45 -36.40
N ALA A 553 -7.23 51.98 -35.38
CA ALA A 553 -7.81 51.17 -34.30
C ALA A 553 -8.99 50.30 -34.77
N TYR A 554 -9.81 50.81 -35.68
CA TYR A 554 -10.94 50.08 -36.26
C TYR A 554 -10.56 49.21 -37.46
N GLY A 555 -9.36 49.36 -38.02
CA GLY A 555 -8.85 48.56 -39.15
C GLY A 555 -9.54 48.86 -40.48
N GLY A 556 -10.02 50.09 -40.69
CA GLY A 556 -10.64 50.50 -41.95
C GLY A 556 -11.75 51.55 -41.81
N ILE A 557 -12.48 51.76 -42.92
CA ILE A 557 -13.57 52.74 -43.01
C ILE A 557 -14.86 52.15 -42.45
N ARG A 558 -15.59 52.93 -41.65
CA ARG A 558 -16.90 52.56 -41.12
C ARG A 558 -17.94 53.62 -41.50
N HIS A 559 -18.91 53.20 -42.31
CA HIS A 559 -19.78 54.13 -43.02
C HIS A 559 -20.84 54.83 -42.17
N VAL A 560 -21.26 54.22 -41.06
CA VAL A 560 -22.37 54.73 -40.25
C VAL A 560 -22.03 54.53 -38.78
N ARG A 561 -22.35 55.55 -37.96
CA ARG A 561 -22.33 55.43 -36.49
C ARG A 561 -23.44 54.50 -36.04
N SER A 562 -23.12 53.50 -35.24
CA SER A 562 -24.14 52.63 -34.64
C SER A 562 -24.33 52.99 -33.17
N HIS A 563 -25.52 53.49 -32.82
CA HIS A 563 -25.89 53.78 -31.43
C HIS A 563 -26.17 52.49 -30.62
N LEU A 564 -26.60 51.41 -31.27
CA LEU A 564 -26.81 50.10 -30.63
C LEU A 564 -25.51 49.47 -30.13
N ASP A 565 -24.42 49.64 -30.88
CA ASP A 565 -23.11 49.07 -30.55
C ASP A 565 -22.13 50.12 -29.96
N ASN A 566 -22.60 51.33 -29.68
CA ASN A 566 -21.81 52.51 -29.28
C ASN A 566 -20.54 52.72 -30.12
N LYS A 567 -20.65 52.47 -31.42
CA LYS A 567 -19.54 52.34 -32.36
C LYS A 567 -19.48 53.59 -33.23
N GLU A 568 -18.37 54.32 -33.18
CA GLU A 568 -18.21 55.58 -33.92
C GLU A 568 -18.06 55.38 -35.43
N MET A 569 -18.35 56.45 -36.17
CA MET A 569 -18.15 56.53 -37.62
C MET A 569 -16.68 56.84 -37.89
N VAL A 570 -16.03 56.04 -38.75
CA VAL A 570 -14.58 56.15 -39.01
C VAL A 570 -14.37 56.43 -40.49
N ARG A 571 -13.84 57.61 -40.80
CA ARG A 571 -13.68 58.15 -42.17
C ARG A 571 -12.31 58.83 -42.31
N GLY A 572 -12.04 59.39 -43.49
CA GLY A 572 -10.77 60.04 -43.82
C GLY A 572 -9.70 59.04 -44.26
N ALA A 573 -8.61 59.52 -44.81
CA ALA A 573 -7.47 58.70 -45.23
C ALA A 573 -6.75 58.10 -44.03
N GLU A 574 -5.98 57.03 -44.26
CA GLU A 574 -5.19 56.38 -43.21
C GLU A 574 -3.99 57.23 -42.78
N VAL A 575 -3.37 57.89 -43.75
CA VAL A 575 -2.28 58.85 -43.54
C VAL A 575 -2.71 60.20 -44.07
N VAL A 576 -2.43 61.24 -43.30
CA VAL A 576 -2.61 62.64 -43.71
C VAL A 576 -1.31 63.43 -43.47
N ALA A 577 -1.11 64.46 -44.27
CA ALA A 577 -0.03 65.43 -44.08
C ALA A 577 -0.65 66.81 -43.87
N VAL A 578 -0.01 67.64 -43.06
CA VAL A 578 -0.45 69.01 -42.78
C VAL A 578 0.73 69.95 -42.97
N ASP A 579 0.44 71.16 -43.43
CA ASP A 579 1.42 72.24 -43.50
C ASP A 579 1.82 72.75 -42.12
N HIS A 580 2.99 73.39 -42.01
CA HIS A 580 3.49 73.97 -40.74
C HIS A 580 2.48 74.91 -40.06
N ASN A 581 1.63 75.60 -40.83
CA ASN A 581 0.65 76.54 -40.29
C ASN A 581 -0.70 75.88 -39.93
N CYS A 582 -0.84 74.57 -40.13
CA CYS A 582 -2.07 73.82 -39.88
C CYS A 582 -3.32 74.37 -40.54
N THR A 583 -3.16 74.82 -41.78
CA THR A 583 -4.24 75.41 -42.58
C THR A 583 -4.86 74.43 -43.54
N THR A 584 -4.07 73.47 -44.05
CA THR A 584 -4.51 72.57 -45.12
C THR A 584 -4.09 71.14 -44.82
N VAL A 585 -5.08 70.24 -44.77
CA VAL A 585 -4.84 68.80 -44.61
C VAL A 585 -4.81 68.14 -46.00
N TYR A 586 -3.77 67.36 -46.25
CA TYR A 586 -3.56 66.58 -47.46
C TYR A 586 -3.72 65.09 -47.19
N TYR A 587 -4.29 64.36 -48.13
CA TYR A 587 -4.29 62.90 -48.13
C TYR A 587 -3.56 62.35 -49.35
N HIS A 588 -3.05 61.13 -49.22
CA HIS A 588 -2.36 60.44 -50.29
C HIS A 588 -3.32 59.51 -51.05
N SER A 589 -3.50 59.74 -52.35
CA SER A 589 -4.11 58.79 -53.28
C SER A 589 -3.04 58.22 -54.22
N GLU A 590 -2.87 58.79 -55.41
CA GLU A 590 -1.70 58.61 -56.31
C GLU A 590 -0.64 59.69 -56.06
N ARG A 591 -1.08 60.85 -55.59
CA ARG A 591 -0.28 62.00 -55.14
C ARG A 591 -0.93 62.60 -53.91
N TRP A 592 -0.23 63.52 -53.24
CA TRP A 592 -0.82 64.30 -52.16
C TRP A 592 -1.86 65.28 -52.73
N VAL A 593 -3.10 65.19 -52.24
CA VAL A 593 -4.24 66.02 -52.65
C VAL A 593 -4.86 66.67 -51.42
N PRO A 594 -5.21 67.97 -51.46
CA PRO A 594 -5.85 68.64 -50.32
C PRO A 594 -7.29 68.14 -50.10
N TYR A 595 -7.73 68.13 -48.84
CA TYR A 595 -9.14 68.00 -48.49
C TYR A 595 -9.86 69.32 -48.79
N GLU A 596 -10.52 69.43 -49.95
CA GLU A 596 -11.22 70.65 -50.38
C GLU A 596 -12.30 71.12 -49.39
N SER A 597 -12.99 70.18 -48.74
CA SER A 597 -14.02 70.45 -47.73
C SER A 597 -13.50 70.43 -46.28
N GLY A 598 -12.18 70.37 -46.10
CA GLY A 598 -11.52 70.35 -44.79
C GLY A 598 -11.74 71.64 -44.01
N ARG A 599 -12.21 71.53 -42.77
CA ARG A 599 -12.47 72.64 -41.85
C ARG A 599 -12.29 72.21 -40.39
N ASP A 600 -12.41 73.15 -39.47
CA ASP A 600 -12.22 72.93 -38.02
C ASP A 600 -10.88 72.27 -37.69
N ILE A 601 -9.83 72.67 -38.41
CA ILE A 601 -8.49 72.09 -38.29
C ILE A 601 -7.87 72.58 -37.00
N VAL A 602 -7.53 71.66 -36.12
CA VAL A 602 -6.84 71.90 -34.85
C VAL A 602 -5.63 71.00 -34.83
N CYS A 603 -4.44 71.59 -34.82
CA CYS A 603 -3.19 70.87 -34.59
C CYS A 603 -2.50 71.45 -33.35
N SER A 604 -1.62 70.66 -32.75
CA SER A 604 -0.69 71.14 -31.72
C SER A 604 0.42 71.92 -32.42
N ALA A 605 0.53 73.24 -32.19
CA ALA A 605 1.55 74.04 -32.86
C ALA A 605 2.96 73.60 -32.41
N HIS A 606 3.81 73.24 -33.36
CA HIS A 606 5.21 72.92 -33.08
C HIS A 606 5.97 74.23 -32.75
N PRO A 607 6.64 74.33 -31.60
CA PRO A 607 7.52 75.47 -31.33
C PRO A 607 8.62 75.51 -32.39
N LYS A 608 8.85 76.71 -32.95
CA LYS A 608 9.89 76.99 -33.94
C LYS A 608 11.28 76.61 -33.47
#